data_AF-Q9KX44-F1
#
_entry.id   AF-Q9KX44-F1
#
_cell.length_a   1.000
_cell.length_b   1.000
_cell.length_c   1.000
_cell.angle_alpha   90.00
_cell.angle_beta   90.00
_cell.angle_gamma   90.00
#
_symmetry.space_group_name_H-M   'P 1'
#
loop_
_entity.id
_entity.type
_entity.pdbx_description
1 polymer ?
#
loop_
_entity_poly.entity_id
_entity_poly.type
_entity_poly.pdbx_seq_one_letter_code
_entity_poly.pdbx_strand_id
1 'polypeptide(L)'
;MVQPLNYFKETASQTAGPYVHIGCTPNFVGIEGVFEKDLGSGPLYNDKARGERISVRGTVYDGAGMALKDALIEIWQADTDGYYNSPSETRGKADPNFIGWGRSPGDMDTGEFIFETIKPGTVPFRDGRPMAPHITFWIVARGINIGLQTRMYFPEEQEANAADPVLARVEQKSRIATLVAQKEEGNVYRFDIRLQGEGETVFFDI
;
A
#
# COMPACT_ATOMS: atom_id res chain seq x y z
N MET A 1 3.83 -6.22 30.51
CA MET A 1 5.10 -5.46 30.64
C MET A 1 5.20 -4.58 29.42
N VAL A 2 5.16 -3.26 29.57
CA VAL A 2 5.39 -2.35 28.44
C VAL A 2 6.90 -2.24 28.28
N GLN A 3 7.42 -2.65 27.13
CA GLN A 3 8.85 -2.61 26.87
C GLN A 3 9.29 -1.13 26.76
N PRO A 4 10.32 -0.68 27.50
CA PRO A 4 10.83 0.67 27.37
C PRO A 4 11.47 0.86 25.99
N LEU A 5 10.99 1.83 25.23
CA LEU A 5 11.60 2.26 23.97
C LEU A 5 12.64 3.35 24.27
N ASN A 6 13.90 3.09 23.95
CA ASN A 6 14.95 4.09 24.05
C ASN A 6 14.91 5.00 22.81
N TYR A 7 14.55 6.25 23.00
CA TYR A 7 14.53 7.25 21.93
C TYR A 7 15.94 7.83 21.73
N PHE A 8 16.61 7.42 20.65
CA PHE A 8 17.90 7.98 20.25
C PHE A 8 17.71 9.27 19.42
N LYS A 9 18.74 10.12 19.35
CA LYS A 9 18.74 11.30 18.48
C LYS A 9 18.79 10.87 17.02
N GLU A 10 17.94 11.48 16.20
CA GLU A 10 17.89 11.24 14.75
C GLU A 10 19.23 11.59 14.07
N THR A 11 19.73 10.69 13.23
CA THR A 11 20.90 10.93 12.35
C THR A 11 20.44 11.12 10.91
N ALA A 12 21.29 11.74 10.08
CA ALA A 12 21.00 11.88 8.64
C ALA A 12 20.71 10.53 7.94
N SER A 13 21.32 9.44 8.43
CA SER A 13 21.10 8.07 7.96
C SER A 13 19.78 7.45 8.40
N GLN A 14 19.03 8.06 9.33
CA GLN A 14 17.73 7.58 9.77
C GLN A 14 16.57 8.18 8.99
N THR A 15 16.80 9.21 8.19
CA THR A 15 15.78 9.64 7.24
C THR A 15 15.85 8.75 6.01
N ALA A 16 14.79 8.00 5.71
CA ALA A 16 14.58 7.44 4.38
C ALA A 16 14.31 8.61 3.42
N GLY A 17 15.35 9.40 3.17
CA GLY A 17 15.30 10.56 2.30
C GLY A 17 15.30 10.14 0.82
N PRO A 18 15.42 11.09 -0.11
CA PRO A 18 15.22 10.90 -1.56
C PRO A 18 16.11 9.82 -2.21
N TYR A 19 17.09 9.28 -1.48
CA TYR A 19 17.98 8.20 -1.89
C TYR A 19 17.30 6.87 -2.20
N VAL A 20 16.09 6.61 -1.67
CA VAL A 20 15.39 5.35 -1.97
C VAL A 20 15.13 5.18 -3.46
N HIS A 21 14.83 6.27 -4.17
CA HIS A 21 14.60 6.25 -5.61
C HIS A 21 15.82 5.78 -6.41
N ILE A 22 17.04 6.17 -5.98
CA ILE A 22 18.29 5.77 -6.64
C ILE A 22 18.45 4.24 -6.64
N GLY A 23 18.06 3.58 -5.54
CA GLY A 23 18.16 2.12 -5.43
C GLY A 23 16.91 1.37 -5.91
N CYS A 24 15.73 1.97 -5.78
CA CYS A 24 14.45 1.29 -5.94
C CYS A 24 13.75 1.59 -7.26
N THR A 25 13.93 2.80 -7.79
CA THR A 25 13.32 3.31 -9.02
C THR A 25 14.32 4.18 -9.81
N PRO A 26 15.48 3.63 -10.20
CA PRO A 26 16.55 4.41 -10.81
C PRO A 26 16.14 5.04 -12.15
N ASN A 27 15.32 4.36 -12.97
CA ASN A 27 14.87 4.91 -14.24
C ASN A 27 13.97 6.13 -14.03
N PHE A 28 13.09 6.13 -13.01
CA PHE A 28 12.27 7.28 -12.65
C PHE A 28 13.07 8.56 -12.38
N VAL A 29 14.28 8.44 -11.80
CA VAL A 29 15.16 9.58 -11.51
C VAL A 29 16.23 9.82 -12.59
N GLY A 30 16.09 9.21 -13.76
CA GLY A 30 17.01 9.39 -14.90
C GLY A 30 18.34 8.63 -14.77
N ILE A 31 18.43 7.66 -13.86
CA ILE A 31 19.58 6.75 -13.74
C ILE A 31 19.25 5.49 -14.56
N GLU A 32 19.43 5.61 -15.87
CA GLU A 32 19.12 4.54 -16.81
C GLU A 32 20.21 3.45 -16.83
N GLY A 33 19.84 2.24 -17.25
CA GLY A 33 20.78 1.13 -17.48
C GLY A 33 21.08 0.22 -16.27
N VAL A 34 20.51 0.53 -15.09
CA VAL A 34 20.57 -0.38 -13.91
C VAL A 34 19.59 -1.53 -14.06
N PHE A 35 18.33 -1.20 -14.40
CA PHE A 35 17.28 -2.14 -14.75
C PHE A 35 16.69 -1.73 -16.09
N GLU A 36 16.27 -2.70 -16.92
CA GLU A 36 15.53 -2.41 -18.15
C GLU A 36 14.24 -1.62 -17.85
N LYS A 37 13.58 -1.98 -16.74
CA LYS A 37 12.43 -1.30 -16.17
C LYS A 37 12.53 -1.34 -14.65
N ASP A 38 12.10 -0.28 -13.99
CA ASP A 38 12.06 -0.25 -12.52
C ASP A 38 11.21 -1.41 -11.98
N LEU A 39 11.73 -2.11 -10.97
CA LEU A 39 11.09 -3.29 -10.40
C LEU A 39 9.73 -2.91 -9.78
N GLY A 40 8.70 -3.69 -10.08
CA GLY A 40 7.35 -3.47 -9.58
C GLY A 40 6.61 -2.30 -10.24
N SER A 41 7.18 -1.69 -11.27
CA SER A 41 6.52 -0.60 -12.01
C SER A 41 5.59 -1.12 -13.11
N GLY A 42 4.57 -0.31 -13.43
CA GLY A 42 3.55 -0.60 -14.44
C GLY A 42 2.49 -1.62 -14.00
N PRO A 43 1.72 -2.19 -14.94
CA PRO A 43 0.64 -3.11 -14.60
C PRO A 43 1.13 -4.37 -13.90
N LEU A 44 0.45 -4.74 -12.81
CA LEU A 44 0.75 -5.93 -12.02
C LEU A 44 0.18 -7.22 -12.65
N TYR A 45 -0.45 -7.10 -13.81
CA TYR A 45 -1.08 -8.17 -14.54
C TYR A 45 -0.70 -8.14 -16.01
N ASN A 46 -0.81 -9.30 -16.67
CA ASN A 46 -0.85 -9.38 -18.13
C ASN A 46 -2.29 -9.60 -18.64
N ASP A 47 -2.47 -9.72 -19.95
CA ASP A 47 -3.80 -9.84 -20.57
C ASP A 47 -4.59 -11.09 -20.17
N LYS A 48 -3.92 -12.12 -19.66
CA LYS A 48 -4.51 -13.40 -19.24
C LYS A 48 -4.85 -13.44 -17.76
N ALA A 49 -4.48 -12.43 -16.98
CA ALA A 49 -4.82 -12.37 -15.57
C ALA A 49 -6.34 -12.32 -15.37
N ARG A 50 -6.82 -13.10 -14.40
CA ARG A 50 -8.21 -13.12 -13.99
C ARG A 50 -8.52 -11.96 -13.04
N GLY A 51 -9.81 -11.67 -12.91
CA GLY A 51 -10.34 -10.70 -11.96
C GLY A 51 -10.62 -9.32 -12.55
N GLU A 52 -11.16 -8.45 -11.70
CA GLU A 52 -11.51 -7.08 -12.07
C GLU A 52 -10.25 -6.20 -12.09
N ARG A 53 -9.92 -5.64 -13.25
CA ARG A 53 -8.83 -4.65 -13.38
C ARG A 53 -9.25 -3.34 -12.75
N ILE A 54 -8.39 -2.80 -11.89
CA ILE A 54 -8.60 -1.56 -11.15
C ILE A 54 -7.35 -0.69 -11.21
N SER A 55 -7.56 0.63 -11.13
CA SER A 55 -6.50 1.60 -10.92
C SER A 55 -6.62 2.14 -9.49
N VAL A 56 -5.52 2.15 -8.75
CA VAL A 56 -5.45 2.72 -7.41
C VAL A 56 -4.49 3.88 -7.44
N ARG A 57 -5.00 5.08 -7.12
CA ARG A 57 -4.20 6.31 -7.10
C ARG A 57 -4.36 7.05 -5.78
N GLY A 58 -3.41 7.91 -5.44
CA GLY A 58 -3.50 8.73 -4.25
C GLY A 58 -2.26 9.54 -4.00
N THR A 59 -2.29 10.32 -2.92
CA THR A 59 -1.17 11.16 -2.51
C THR A 59 -0.89 10.97 -1.02
N VAL A 60 0.39 10.99 -0.65
CA VAL A 60 0.81 11.01 0.76
C VAL A 60 0.92 12.45 1.23
N TYR A 61 0.26 12.79 2.34
CA TYR A 61 0.24 14.13 2.93
C TYR A 61 0.92 14.14 4.31
N ASP A 62 1.72 15.16 4.57
CA ASP A 62 2.30 15.41 5.89
C ASP A 62 1.29 16.05 6.87
N GLY A 63 1.74 16.30 8.11
CA GLY A 63 0.90 16.93 9.15
C GLY A 63 0.53 18.40 8.88
N ALA A 64 1.16 19.05 7.91
CA ALA A 64 0.79 20.38 7.44
C ALA A 64 -0.17 20.33 6.23
N GLY A 65 -0.53 19.14 5.77
CA GLY A 65 -1.37 18.93 4.59
C GLY A 65 -0.63 19.09 3.27
N MET A 66 0.71 19.12 3.27
CA MET A 66 1.51 19.21 2.05
C MET A 66 1.70 17.82 1.43
N ALA A 67 1.56 17.74 0.10
CA ALA A 67 1.84 16.52 -0.64
C ALA A 67 3.34 16.19 -0.61
N LEU A 68 3.67 14.97 -0.20
CA LEU A 68 5.02 14.45 -0.20
C LEU A 68 5.37 13.87 -1.57
N LYS A 69 6.12 14.67 -2.35
CA LYS A 69 6.55 14.30 -3.71
C LYS A 69 7.72 13.32 -3.75
N ASP A 70 8.38 13.12 -2.60
CA ASP A 70 9.48 12.17 -2.43
C ASP A 70 9.04 10.88 -1.74
N ALA A 71 7.74 10.61 -1.69
CA ALA A 71 7.21 9.35 -1.18
C ALA A 71 7.43 8.21 -2.18
N LEU A 72 7.83 7.05 -1.68
CA LEU A 72 7.83 5.79 -2.40
C LEU A 72 6.83 4.85 -1.73
N ILE A 73 5.92 4.30 -2.54
CA ILE A 73 4.88 3.40 -2.09
C ILE A 73 5.14 2.02 -2.68
N GLU A 74 5.02 0.99 -1.87
CA GLU A 74 4.90 -0.39 -2.32
C GLU A 74 3.55 -0.96 -1.93
N ILE A 75 3.02 -1.84 -2.77
CA ILE A 75 1.81 -2.60 -2.47
C ILE A 75 2.04 -4.09 -2.57
N TRP A 76 1.36 -4.83 -1.69
CA TRP A 76 1.32 -6.29 -1.70
C TRP A 76 -0.13 -6.74 -1.53
N GLN A 77 -0.57 -7.69 -2.36
CA GLN A 77 -1.95 -8.18 -2.32
C GLN A 77 -2.08 -9.62 -2.85
N ALA A 78 -3.19 -10.25 -2.49
CA ALA A 78 -3.63 -11.50 -3.11
C ALA A 78 -4.21 -11.25 -4.51
N ASP A 79 -4.33 -12.32 -5.28
CA ASP A 79 -5.11 -12.34 -6.52
C ASP A 79 -6.63 -12.29 -6.27
N THR A 80 -7.42 -12.33 -7.34
CA THR A 80 -8.89 -12.31 -7.27
C THR A 80 -9.51 -13.47 -6.49
N ASP A 81 -8.78 -14.58 -6.32
CA ASP A 81 -9.23 -15.79 -5.62
C ASP A 81 -8.72 -15.83 -4.16
N GLY A 82 -7.97 -14.81 -3.73
CA GLY A 82 -7.46 -14.71 -2.36
C GLY A 82 -6.19 -15.53 -2.10
N TYR A 83 -5.38 -15.79 -3.13
CA TYR A 83 -4.06 -16.41 -3.00
C TYR A 83 -2.94 -15.38 -3.22
N TYR A 84 -1.95 -15.38 -2.34
CA TYR A 84 -0.74 -14.57 -2.52
C TYR A 84 0.25 -15.29 -3.43
N ASN A 85 0.89 -14.55 -4.34
CA ASN A 85 2.03 -15.04 -5.10
C ASN A 85 3.28 -15.08 -4.20
N SER A 86 3.30 -16.03 -3.26
CA SER A 86 4.33 -16.14 -2.22
C SER A 86 4.63 -17.60 -1.90
N PRO A 87 5.89 -17.95 -1.59
CA PRO A 87 6.23 -19.27 -1.05
C PRO A 87 5.52 -19.61 0.27
N SER A 88 5.01 -18.59 0.98
CA SER A 88 4.26 -18.77 2.23
C SER A 88 2.78 -19.10 2.01
N GLU A 89 2.29 -19.05 0.77
CA GLU A 89 0.93 -19.46 0.44
C GLU A 89 0.87 -20.98 0.30
N THR A 90 0.23 -21.65 1.25
CA THR A 90 0.11 -23.12 1.28
C THR A 90 -1.28 -23.61 0.90
N ARG A 91 -2.27 -22.72 0.75
CA ARG A 91 -3.67 -23.08 0.49
C ARG A 91 -3.95 -23.35 -0.98
N GLY A 92 -3.09 -22.86 -1.87
CA GLY A 92 -3.28 -22.93 -3.32
C GLY A 92 -2.14 -22.25 -4.07
N LYS A 93 -2.36 -21.96 -5.35
CA LYS A 93 -1.44 -21.18 -6.19
C LYS A 93 -2.17 -19.95 -6.70
N ALA A 94 -1.54 -18.80 -6.57
CA ALA A 94 -2.02 -17.56 -7.19
C ALA A 94 -2.01 -17.66 -8.71
N ASP A 95 -2.81 -16.82 -9.37
CA ASP A 95 -2.80 -16.66 -10.82
C ASP A 95 -1.37 -16.37 -11.32
N PRO A 96 -0.77 -17.24 -12.16
CA PRO A 96 0.58 -17.04 -12.66
C PRO A 96 0.75 -15.79 -13.55
N ASN A 97 -0.36 -15.16 -13.95
CA ASN A 97 -0.39 -13.95 -14.76
C ASN A 97 -0.50 -12.67 -13.92
N PHE A 98 -0.59 -12.80 -12.59
CA PHE A 98 -0.67 -11.70 -11.64
C PHE A 98 0.54 -11.71 -10.70
N ILE A 99 1.20 -10.56 -10.59
CA ILE A 99 2.45 -10.40 -9.84
C ILE A 99 2.16 -10.30 -8.33
N GLY A 100 1.12 -9.56 -7.94
CA GLY A 100 0.72 -9.35 -6.55
C GLY A 100 1.59 -8.37 -5.75
N TRP A 101 2.61 -7.79 -6.39
CA TRP A 101 3.49 -6.77 -5.82
C TRP A 101 3.73 -5.64 -6.81
N GLY A 102 3.69 -4.40 -6.32
CA GLY A 102 4.01 -3.21 -7.10
C GLY A 102 4.77 -2.18 -6.30
N ARG A 103 5.44 -1.28 -7.02
CA ARG A 103 6.12 -0.11 -6.46
C ARG A 103 5.86 1.10 -7.34
N SER A 104 5.54 2.24 -6.71
CA SER A 104 5.22 3.49 -7.38
C SER A 104 5.84 4.65 -6.62
N PRO A 105 6.78 5.40 -7.21
CA PRO A 105 7.22 6.67 -6.65
C PRO A 105 6.11 7.71 -6.84
N GLY A 106 5.99 8.65 -5.91
CA GLY A 106 5.14 9.81 -6.09
C GLY A 106 5.66 10.66 -7.25
N ASP A 107 4.75 11.12 -8.10
CA ASP A 107 5.08 12.03 -9.18
C ASP A 107 5.79 13.31 -8.66
N MET A 108 6.84 13.76 -9.36
CA MET A 108 7.71 14.83 -8.86
C MET A 108 7.03 16.21 -8.82
N ASP A 109 5.93 16.39 -9.55
CA ASP A 109 5.17 17.64 -9.59
C ASP A 109 3.95 17.60 -8.67
N THR A 110 3.26 16.48 -8.59
CA THR A 110 1.97 16.33 -7.90
C THR A 110 2.03 15.51 -6.61
N GLY A 111 2.97 14.56 -6.51
CA GLY A 111 3.07 13.57 -5.44
C GLY A 111 2.07 12.40 -5.58
N GLU A 112 1.39 12.29 -6.72
CA GLU A 112 0.47 11.18 -6.98
C GLU A 112 1.24 9.87 -7.24
N PHE A 113 0.85 8.80 -6.55
CA PHE A 113 1.23 7.44 -6.87
C PHE A 113 0.08 6.75 -7.61
N ILE A 114 0.41 5.81 -8.50
CA ILE A 114 -0.58 5.04 -9.27
C ILE A 114 -0.15 3.57 -9.33
N PHE A 115 -1.14 2.67 -9.19
CA PHE A 115 -1.01 1.23 -9.39
C PHE A 115 -2.12 0.70 -10.30
N GLU A 116 -1.74 -0.02 -11.35
CA GLU A 116 -2.66 -0.79 -12.19
C GLU A 116 -2.65 -2.25 -11.73
N THR A 117 -3.73 -2.71 -11.12
CA THR A 117 -3.79 -4.01 -10.44
C THR A 117 -5.14 -4.72 -10.64
N ILE A 118 -5.33 -5.86 -9.97
CA ILE A 118 -6.58 -6.60 -9.91
C ILE A 118 -7.22 -6.38 -8.53
N LYS A 119 -8.55 -6.24 -8.45
CA LYS A 119 -9.26 -6.25 -7.16
C LYS A 119 -9.02 -7.60 -6.46
N PRO A 120 -8.41 -7.62 -5.26
CA PRO A 120 -8.09 -8.86 -4.56
C PRO A 120 -9.35 -9.57 -4.07
N GLY A 121 -9.26 -10.89 -3.93
CA GLY A 121 -10.25 -11.69 -3.22
C GLY A 121 -10.09 -11.62 -1.71
N THR A 122 -11.01 -12.24 -0.98
CA THR A 122 -10.92 -12.37 0.48
C THR A 122 -9.81 -13.34 0.88
N VAL A 123 -9.13 -13.07 1.99
CA VAL A 123 -8.07 -13.94 2.53
C VAL A 123 -8.37 -14.31 3.99
N PRO A 124 -7.97 -15.50 4.48
CA PRO A 124 -8.23 -15.90 5.84
C PRO A 124 -7.32 -15.14 6.82
N PHE A 125 -7.89 -14.73 7.93
CA PHE A 125 -7.16 -14.36 9.13
C PHE A 125 -6.52 -15.59 9.78
N ARG A 126 -5.64 -15.37 10.76
CA ARG A 126 -4.88 -16.44 11.44
C ARG A 126 -5.76 -17.54 12.05
N ASP A 127 -7.01 -17.24 12.39
CA ASP A 127 -7.99 -18.19 12.94
C ASP A 127 -9.03 -18.68 11.92
N GLY A 128 -8.84 -18.38 10.63
CA GLY A 128 -9.70 -18.81 9.53
C GLY A 128 -10.87 -17.89 9.21
N ARG A 129 -11.16 -16.87 10.03
CA ARG A 129 -12.18 -15.86 9.69
C ARG A 129 -11.80 -15.10 8.41
N PRO A 130 -12.74 -14.76 7.53
CA PRO A 130 -12.42 -14.00 6.33
C PRO A 130 -12.00 -12.58 6.68
N MET A 131 -10.93 -12.09 6.05
CA MET A 131 -10.62 -10.67 5.93
C MET A 131 -11.26 -10.12 4.67
N ALA A 132 -11.76 -8.89 4.75
CA ALA A 132 -12.30 -8.18 3.60
C ALA A 132 -11.23 -8.02 2.50
N PRO A 133 -11.62 -7.88 1.23
CA PRO A 133 -10.69 -7.52 0.16
C PRO A 133 -9.86 -6.30 0.54
N HIS A 134 -8.54 -6.41 0.48
CA HIS A 134 -7.64 -5.32 0.86
C HIS A 134 -6.32 -5.37 0.11
N ILE A 135 -5.68 -4.21 0.01
CA ILE A 135 -4.32 -4.04 -0.50
C ILE A 135 -3.46 -3.52 0.64
N THR A 136 -2.30 -4.14 0.89
CA THR A 136 -1.36 -3.67 1.91
C THR A 136 -0.42 -2.65 1.30
N PHE A 137 -0.14 -1.57 2.02
CA PHE A 137 0.72 -0.48 1.61
C PHE A 137 1.93 -0.38 2.54
N TRP A 138 3.11 -0.20 1.95
CA TRP A 138 4.32 0.21 2.65
C TRP A 138 4.77 1.57 2.13
N ILE A 139 5.06 2.52 3.02
CA ILE A 139 5.31 3.91 2.69
C ILE A 139 6.64 4.35 3.30
N VAL A 140 7.50 4.92 2.47
CA VAL A 140 8.69 5.66 2.91
C VAL A 140 8.73 7.02 2.24
N ALA A 141 9.21 8.01 2.98
CA ALA A 141 9.39 9.37 2.53
C ALA A 141 10.35 10.06 3.51
N ARG A 142 10.77 11.29 3.18
CA ARG A 142 11.55 12.10 4.12
C ARG A 142 10.80 12.29 5.45
N GLY A 143 11.53 12.11 6.55
CA GLY A 143 10.97 12.18 7.90
C GLY A 143 10.29 10.89 8.38
N ILE A 144 10.17 9.87 7.52
CA ILE A 144 9.77 8.52 7.94
C ILE A 144 11.03 7.72 8.26
N ASN A 145 11.27 7.50 9.56
CA ASN A 145 12.47 6.79 10.02
C ASN A 145 12.38 5.25 9.83
N ILE A 146 11.18 4.71 9.98
CA ILE A 146 10.84 3.30 9.77
C ILE A 146 9.63 3.29 8.85
N GLY A 147 9.73 2.58 7.73
CA GLY A 147 8.66 2.56 6.73
C GLY A 147 7.32 2.16 7.35
N LEU A 148 6.29 2.94 7.04
CA LEU A 148 4.96 2.79 7.62
C LEU A 148 4.18 1.75 6.84
N GLN A 149 3.33 1.01 7.54
CA GLN A 149 2.45 0.02 6.93
C GLN A 149 0.98 0.36 7.18
N THR A 150 0.16 0.28 6.14
CA THR A 150 -1.30 0.44 6.24
C THR A 150 -2.00 -0.50 5.28
N ARG A 151 -3.34 -0.45 5.22
CA ARG A 151 -4.17 -1.20 4.29
C ARG A 151 -5.23 -0.31 3.68
N MET A 152 -5.52 -0.55 2.41
CA MET A 152 -6.68 0.01 1.72
C MET A 152 -7.76 -1.05 1.62
N TYR A 153 -9.00 -0.67 1.91
CA TYR A 153 -10.22 -1.46 1.77
C TYR A 153 -11.15 -0.82 0.74
N PHE A 154 -12.09 -1.60 0.23
CA PHE A 154 -12.98 -1.19 -0.86
C PHE A 154 -14.32 -0.66 -0.33
N PRO A 155 -14.86 0.46 -0.86
CA PRO A 155 -16.07 1.10 -0.36
C PRO A 155 -17.35 0.28 -0.57
N GLU A 156 -17.39 -0.57 -1.58
CA GLU A 156 -18.52 -1.48 -1.85
C GLU A 156 -18.57 -2.68 -0.89
N GLU A 157 -17.48 -3.01 -0.21
CA GLU A 157 -17.35 -4.19 0.66
C GLU A 157 -17.85 -3.90 2.09
N GLN A 158 -18.94 -3.14 2.26
CA GLN A 158 -19.36 -2.61 3.57
C GLN A 158 -19.57 -3.71 4.63
N GLU A 159 -20.25 -4.80 4.27
CA GLU A 159 -20.49 -5.92 5.18
C GLU A 159 -19.21 -6.67 5.54
N ALA A 160 -18.35 -6.92 4.54
CA ALA A 160 -17.07 -7.59 4.77
C ALA A 160 -16.13 -6.72 5.61
N ASN A 161 -16.05 -5.42 5.32
CA ASN A 161 -15.27 -4.44 6.10
C ASN A 161 -15.75 -4.40 7.56
N ALA A 162 -17.06 -4.43 7.80
CA ALA A 162 -17.62 -4.43 9.16
C ALA A 162 -17.29 -5.72 9.93
N ALA A 163 -17.15 -6.86 9.24
CA ALA A 163 -16.80 -8.15 9.82
C ALA A 163 -15.29 -8.42 9.90
N ASP A 164 -14.45 -7.58 9.28
CA ASP A 164 -13.02 -7.82 9.14
C ASP A 164 -12.31 -7.84 10.51
N PRO A 165 -11.57 -8.93 10.82
CA PRO A 165 -10.93 -9.10 12.13
C PRO A 165 -9.76 -8.15 12.38
N VAL A 166 -9.17 -7.52 11.36
CA VAL A 166 -8.13 -6.50 11.50
C VAL A 166 -8.76 -5.14 11.75
N LEU A 167 -9.80 -4.75 10.99
CA LEU A 167 -10.57 -3.52 11.26
C LEU A 167 -11.24 -3.54 12.63
N ALA A 168 -11.68 -4.72 13.09
CA ALA A 168 -12.20 -4.90 14.44
C ALA A 168 -11.19 -4.54 15.55
N ARG A 169 -9.87 -4.63 15.27
CA ARG A 169 -8.79 -4.27 16.22
C ARG A 169 -8.45 -2.79 16.25
N VAL A 170 -8.93 -1.99 15.30
CA VAL A 170 -8.71 -0.54 15.32
C VAL A 170 -9.50 0.05 16.48
N GLU A 171 -8.81 0.61 17.49
CA GLU A 171 -9.44 1.17 18.69
C GLU A 171 -10.23 2.45 18.36
N GLN A 172 -9.63 3.35 17.56
CA GLN A 172 -10.25 4.58 17.12
C GLN A 172 -11.20 4.31 15.94
N LYS A 173 -12.41 3.84 16.23
CA LYS A 173 -13.39 3.41 15.21
C LYS A 173 -13.72 4.47 14.16
N SER A 174 -13.71 5.75 14.52
CA SER A 174 -13.89 6.85 13.57
C SER A 174 -12.83 6.89 12.48
N ARG A 175 -11.62 6.39 12.74
CA ARG A 175 -10.51 6.35 11.77
C ARG A 175 -10.58 5.18 10.80
N ILE A 176 -11.48 4.22 10.97
CA ILE A 176 -11.65 3.11 10.01
C ILE A 176 -11.98 3.66 8.62
N ALA A 177 -12.74 4.75 8.52
CA ALA A 177 -13.04 5.42 7.26
C ALA A 177 -11.78 5.89 6.50
N THR A 178 -10.66 6.14 7.20
CA THR A 178 -9.38 6.54 6.57
C THR A 178 -8.67 5.38 5.88
N LEU A 179 -9.14 4.14 6.08
CA LEU A 179 -8.63 2.94 5.42
C LEU A 179 -9.48 2.52 4.21
N VAL A 180 -10.63 3.15 3.99
CA VAL A 180 -11.54 2.81 2.89
C VAL A 180 -11.30 3.78 1.73
N ALA A 181 -11.00 3.26 0.55
CA ALA A 181 -10.80 4.08 -0.63
C ALA A 181 -12.10 4.76 -1.08
N GLN A 182 -11.96 5.87 -1.80
CA GLN A 182 -13.06 6.50 -2.51
C GLN A 182 -13.14 5.93 -3.92
N LYS A 183 -14.31 5.44 -4.32
CA LYS A 183 -14.54 5.01 -5.70
C LYS A 183 -14.76 6.23 -6.59
N GLU A 184 -13.97 6.34 -7.65
CA GLU A 184 -14.10 7.35 -8.69
C GLU A 184 -14.80 6.74 -9.92
N GLU A 185 -14.75 7.42 -11.07
CA GLU A 185 -15.37 6.92 -12.29
C GLU A 185 -14.74 5.59 -12.75
N GLY A 186 -15.60 4.66 -13.18
CA GLY A 186 -15.18 3.33 -13.62
C GLY A 186 -14.61 2.48 -12.47
N ASN A 187 -13.43 1.90 -12.71
CA ASN A 187 -12.73 1.01 -11.79
C ASN A 187 -11.52 1.68 -11.12
N VAL A 188 -11.63 2.99 -10.89
CA VAL A 188 -10.59 3.80 -10.27
C VAL A 188 -10.91 4.03 -8.80
N TYR A 189 -9.92 3.84 -7.93
CA TYR A 189 -10.02 4.05 -6.50
C TYR A 189 -8.98 5.08 -6.05
N ARG A 190 -9.45 6.12 -5.35
CA ARG A 190 -8.59 7.11 -4.70
C ARG A 190 -8.34 6.73 -3.25
N PHE A 191 -7.07 6.63 -2.87
CA PHE A 191 -6.65 6.34 -1.50
C PHE A 191 -5.54 7.31 -1.07
N ASP A 192 -5.95 8.44 -0.51
CA ASP A 192 -5.02 9.41 0.05
C ASP A 192 -4.55 8.99 1.44
N ILE A 193 -3.25 9.12 1.70
CA ILE A 193 -2.62 8.71 2.96
C ILE A 193 -2.20 9.95 3.72
N ARG A 194 -2.69 10.14 4.94
CA ARG A 194 -2.33 11.26 5.81
C ARG A 194 -1.46 10.76 6.94
N LEU A 195 -0.23 11.24 7.02
CA LEU A 195 0.74 10.77 8.01
C LEU A 195 0.42 11.22 9.43
N GLN A 196 -0.15 12.43 9.58
CA GLN A 196 -0.47 13.06 10.86
C GLN A 196 -1.64 14.03 10.70
N GLY A 197 -2.25 14.43 11.82
CA GLY A 197 -3.26 15.48 11.87
C GLY A 197 -4.70 14.99 11.70
N GLU A 198 -5.59 15.88 11.28
CA GLU A 198 -6.98 15.53 11.06
C GLU A 198 -7.12 14.53 9.90
N GLY A 199 -7.83 13.43 10.13
CA GLY A 199 -7.97 12.36 9.15
C GLY A 199 -6.73 11.50 8.97
N GLU A 200 -5.79 11.49 9.93
CA GLU A 200 -4.63 10.61 9.95
C GLU A 200 -5.01 9.15 9.62
N THR A 201 -4.35 8.58 8.62
CA THR A 201 -4.54 7.19 8.20
C THR A 201 -4.11 6.25 9.32
N VAL A 202 -4.84 5.17 9.55
CA VAL A 202 -4.43 4.17 10.55
C VAL A 202 -3.23 3.39 10.02
N PHE A 203 -2.16 3.28 10.81
CA PHE A 203 -0.99 2.46 10.50
C PHE A 203 -0.94 1.23 11.41
N PHE A 204 -0.37 0.14 10.90
CA PHE A 204 -0.26 -1.13 11.59
C PHE A 204 1.21 -1.49 11.86
N ASP A 205 1.42 -2.24 12.93
CA ASP A 205 2.67 -2.94 13.23
C ASP A 205 2.45 -4.41 12.82
N ILE A 206 2.99 -4.81 11.66
CA ILE A 206 2.73 -6.11 11.00
C ILE A 206 4.01 -6.93 10.91
#